data_AF-A0A8C4KX93-F1
#
_entry.id   AF-A0A8C4KX93-F1
#
_cell.length_a   1.000
_cell.length_b   1.000
_cell.length_c   1.000
_cell.angle_alpha   90.00
_cell.angle_beta   90.00
_cell.angle_gamma   90.00
#
_symmetry.space_group_name_H-M   'P 1'
#
loop_
_entity.id
_entity.type
_entity.pdbx_description
1 polymer ?
#
loop_
_entity_poly.entity_id
_entity_poly.type
_entity_poly.pdbx_seq_one_letter_code
_entity_poly.pdbx_strand_id
1 'polypeptide(L)'
;MKPSREDEEETAGGPWQECFEAAVQLALRAGQIIRKALSEEKRVSTKTSAADLVTETDHLVEDLIISELQKRFPSHSSPLSLVQLW
;
A
#
# COMPACT_ATOMS: atom_id res chain seq x y z
N MET A 1 -29.93 42.32 9.40
CA MET A 1 -28.82 41.75 8.62
C MET A 1 -27.64 41.47 9.53
N LYS A 2 -27.35 40.20 9.82
CA LYS A 2 -26.01 39.80 10.26
C LYS A 2 -25.21 39.46 9.00
N PRO A 3 -23.94 39.87 8.88
CA PRO A 3 -23.16 39.58 7.68
C PRO A 3 -22.90 38.08 7.62
N SER A 4 -23.28 37.50 6.47
CA SER A 4 -22.89 36.18 6.01
C SER A 4 -21.37 36.09 6.05
N ARG A 5 -20.83 35.08 6.74
CA ARG A 5 -19.42 34.71 6.56
C ARG A 5 -19.36 33.91 5.26
N GLU A 6 -19.11 34.64 4.18
CA GLU A 6 -18.66 34.09 2.91
C GLU A 6 -17.16 33.75 3.04
N ASP A 7 -16.83 32.58 2.51
CA ASP A 7 -15.53 32.18 1.98
C ASP A 7 -14.37 31.99 2.96
N GLU A 8 -14.39 30.90 3.71
CA GLU A 8 -13.13 30.20 4.03
C GLU A 8 -12.97 29.02 3.08
N GLU A 9 -12.07 29.22 2.12
CA GLU A 9 -11.51 28.19 1.25
C GLU A 9 -10.74 27.19 2.13
N GLU A 10 -11.45 26.20 2.69
CA GLU A 10 -10.84 25.11 3.45
C GLU A 10 -9.89 24.35 2.53
N THR A 11 -8.60 24.42 2.85
CA THR A 11 -7.52 23.65 2.23
C THR A 11 -7.97 22.20 1.99
N ALA A 12 -8.13 21.84 0.72
CA ALA A 12 -8.66 20.55 0.30
C ALA A 12 -7.74 19.39 0.74
N GLY A 13 -8.06 18.76 1.87
CA GLY A 13 -7.43 17.53 2.34
C GLY A 13 -7.63 17.32 3.84
N GLY A 14 -8.35 16.25 4.21
CA GLY A 14 -8.47 15.83 5.62
C GLY A 14 -7.12 15.35 6.21
N PRO A 15 -7.05 15.01 7.50
CA PRO A 15 -5.81 14.63 8.19
C PRO A 15 -5.08 13.41 7.60
N TRP A 16 -5.74 12.65 6.72
CA TRP A 16 -5.20 11.45 6.08
C TRP A 16 -4.86 11.64 4.60
N GLN A 17 -5.01 12.85 4.07
CA GLN A 17 -4.82 13.12 2.64
C GLN A 17 -3.44 12.67 2.15
N GLU A 18 -2.39 12.98 2.90
CA GLU A 18 -1.03 12.56 2.56
C GLU A 18 -0.87 11.03 2.56
N CYS A 19 -1.45 10.36 3.57
CA CYS A 19 -1.42 8.90 3.66
C CYS A 19 -2.15 8.25 2.48
N PHE A 20 -3.30 8.81 2.10
CA PHE A 20 -4.09 8.36 0.97
C PHE A 20 -3.32 8.50 -0.34
N GLU A 21 -2.72 9.68 -0.59
CA GLU A 21 -1.92 9.92 -1.79
C GLU A 21 -0.70 8.99 -1.85
N ALA A 22 -0.01 8.77 -0.72
CA ALA A 22 1.07 7.80 -0.63
C ALA A 22 0.60 6.38 -1.00
N ALA A 23 -0.55 5.95 -0.48
CA ALA A 23 -1.13 4.65 -0.76
C ALA A 23 -1.51 4.48 -2.24
N VAL A 24 -2.09 5.51 -2.86
CA VAL A 24 -2.42 5.49 -4.30
C VAL A 24 -1.15 5.32 -5.15
N GLN A 25 -0.10 6.07 -4.85
CA GLN A 25 1.17 5.96 -5.59
C GLN A 25 1.82 4.58 -5.43
N LEU A 26 1.82 4.03 -4.20
CA LEU A 26 2.34 2.69 -3.96
C LEU A 26 1.51 1.61 -4.65
N ALA A 27 0.19 1.71 -4.63
CA ALA A 27 -0.69 0.77 -5.32
C ALA A 27 -0.46 0.77 -6.84
N LEU A 28 -0.28 1.95 -7.45
CA LEU A 28 0.06 2.07 -8.87
C LEU A 28 1.39 1.41 -9.20
N ARG A 29 2.42 1.64 -8.37
CA ARG A 29 3.77 1.04 -8.55
C ARG A 29 3.73 -0.48 -8.37
N ALA A 30 3.07 -0.97 -7.33
CA ALA A 30 2.85 -2.40 -7.11
C ALA A 30 2.11 -3.04 -8.29
N GLY A 31 1.06 -2.40 -8.79
CA GLY A 31 0.31 -2.88 -9.96
C GLY A 31 1.16 -2.99 -11.23
N GLN A 32 2.14 -2.11 -11.42
CA GLN A 32 3.09 -2.22 -12.54
C GLN A 32 3.99 -3.45 -12.42
N ILE A 33 4.47 -3.75 -11.21
CA ILE A 33 5.28 -4.94 -10.91
C ILE A 33 4.46 -6.20 -11.18
N ILE A 34 3.25 -6.28 -10.62
CA ILE A 34 2.34 -7.41 -10.81
C ILE A 34 2.04 -7.61 -12.31
N ARG A 35 1.70 -6.54 -13.03
CA ARG A 35 1.38 -6.61 -14.46
C ARG A 35 2.55 -7.16 -15.28
N LYS A 36 3.79 -6.78 -14.95
CA LYS A 36 4.98 -7.32 -15.61
C LYS A 36 5.12 -8.82 -15.31
N ALA A 37 5.06 -9.20 -14.04
CA ALA A 37 5.20 -10.58 -13.60
C ALA A 37 4.14 -11.52 -14.22
N LEU A 38 2.93 -11.01 -14.52
CA LEU A 38 1.88 -11.79 -15.18
C LEU A 38 2.32 -12.42 -16.50
N SER A 39 3.22 -11.77 -17.25
CA SER A 39 3.71 -12.28 -18.55
C SER A 39 5.00 -13.08 -18.44
N GLU A 40 5.60 -13.16 -17.25
CA GLU A 40 6.86 -13.83 -17.00
C GLU A 40 6.62 -15.21 -16.33
N GLU A 41 7.63 -16.07 -16.35
CA GLU A 41 7.62 -17.31 -15.55
C GLU A 41 7.55 -16.95 -14.07
N LYS A 42 6.75 -17.70 -13.30
CA LYS A 42 6.49 -17.42 -11.88
C LYS A 42 6.94 -18.59 -11.04
N ARG A 43 7.66 -18.30 -9.97
CA ARG A 43 7.97 -19.28 -8.93
C ARG A 43 6.82 -19.35 -7.93
N VAL A 44 5.94 -20.31 -8.17
CA VAL A 44 4.81 -20.60 -7.26
C VAL A 44 5.29 -21.44 -6.07
N SER A 45 4.92 -21.01 -4.87
CA SER A 45 5.05 -21.74 -3.61
C SER A 45 3.67 -21.89 -2.97
N THR A 46 3.57 -22.71 -1.93
CA THR A 46 2.35 -22.91 -1.13
C THR A 46 2.56 -22.42 0.29
N LYS A 47 1.52 -21.86 0.91
CA LYS A 47 1.50 -21.47 2.31
C LYS A 47 0.93 -22.62 3.15
N THR A 48 -0.34 -22.54 3.56
CA THR A 48 -0.95 -23.50 4.50
C THR A 48 -1.47 -24.78 3.85
N SER A 49 -1.70 -24.78 2.54
CA SER A 49 -2.23 -25.93 1.80
C SER A 49 -1.81 -25.91 0.33
N ALA A 50 -2.02 -27.02 -0.38
CA ALA A 50 -1.69 -27.14 -1.80
C ALA A 50 -2.46 -26.16 -2.72
N ALA A 51 -3.62 -25.67 -2.27
CA ALA A 51 -4.41 -24.66 -3.00
C ALA A 51 -4.10 -23.22 -2.56
N ASP A 52 -3.33 -23.05 -1.48
CA ASP A 52 -3.00 -21.76 -0.90
C ASP A 52 -1.66 -21.27 -1.46
N LEU A 53 -1.72 -20.67 -2.66
CA LEU A 53 -0.54 -20.31 -3.45
C LEU A 53 0.02 -18.94 -3.04
N VAL A 54 1.34 -18.80 -3.23
CA VAL A 54 2.08 -17.54 -3.14
C VAL A 54 3.13 -17.51 -4.24
N THR A 55 3.47 -16.32 -4.70
CA THR A 55 4.54 -16.11 -5.66
C THR A 55 5.62 -15.22 -5.08
N GLU A 56 6.80 -15.24 -5.68
CA GLU A 56 7.86 -14.26 -5.45
C GLU A 56 7.38 -12.81 -5.66
N THR A 57 6.35 -12.61 -6.49
CA THR A 57 5.79 -11.28 -6.76
C THR A 57 5.01 -10.75 -5.56
N ASP A 58 4.29 -11.61 -4.85
CA ASP A 58 3.55 -11.23 -3.63
C ASP A 58 4.52 -10.69 -2.58
N HIS A 59 5.62 -11.42 -2.34
CA HIS A 59 6.67 -11.00 -1.42
C HIS A 59 7.33 -9.68 -1.83
N LEU A 60 7.68 -9.53 -3.12
CA LEU A 60 8.30 -8.31 -3.64
C LEU A 60 7.40 -7.07 -3.46
N VAL A 61 6.09 -7.22 -3.67
CA VAL A 61 5.11 -6.14 -3.52
C VAL A 61 4.91 -5.78 -2.05
N GLU A 62 4.82 -6.78 -1.17
CA GLU A 62 4.71 -6.55 0.27
C GLU A 62 5.94 -5.80 0.81
N ASP A 63 7.15 -6.24 0.45
CA ASP A 63 8.40 -5.57 0.84
C ASP A 63 8.45 -4.12 0.36
N LEU A 64 8.04 -3.87 -0.89
CA LEU A 64 7.95 -2.52 -1.44
C LEU A 64 6.99 -1.64 -0.61
N ILE A 65 5.79 -2.12 -0.33
CA ILE A 65 4.77 -1.33 0.38
C ILE A 65 5.21 -1.05 1.82
N ILE A 66 5.65 -2.10 2.54
CA ILE A 66 6.05 -1.98 3.94
C ILE A 66 7.25 -1.05 4.07
N SER A 67 8.30 -1.23 3.26
CA SER A 67 9.51 -0.41 3.36
C SER A 67 9.25 1.07 3.08
N GLU A 68 8.45 1.40 2.06
CA GLU A 68 8.13 2.79 1.72
C GLU A 68 7.20 3.43 2.76
N LEU A 69 6.21 2.70 3.27
CA LEU A 69 5.33 3.20 4.34
C LEU A 69 6.08 3.40 5.66
N GLN A 70 6.95 2.48 6.07
CA GLN A 70 7.77 2.63 7.27
C GLN A 70 8.71 3.84 7.16
N LYS A 71 9.29 4.06 5.97
CA LYS A 71 10.16 5.20 5.71
C LYS A 71 9.39 6.53 5.79
N ARG A 72 8.19 6.59 5.24
CA ARG A 72 7.38 7.81 5.19
C ARG A 72 6.60 8.09 6.47
N PHE A 73 6.12 7.04 7.14
CA PHE A 73 5.27 7.11 8.32
C PHE A 73 5.80 6.20 9.44
N PRO A 74 6.94 6.55 10.07
CA PRO A 74 7.62 5.66 11.01
C PRO A 74 6.84 5.38 12.30
N SER A 75 5.82 6.19 12.63
CA SER A 75 4.93 5.97 13.77
C SER A 75 3.73 5.07 13.45
N HIS A 76 3.50 4.71 12.18
CA HIS A 76 2.49 3.73 11.84
C HIS A 76 2.89 2.36 12.38
N SER A 77 1.92 1.60 12.89
CA SER A 77 2.17 0.24 13.31
C SER A 77 2.76 -0.55 12.15
N SER A 78 3.94 -1.13 12.38
CA SER A 78 4.53 -2.03 11.41
C SER A 78 3.68 -3.31 11.34
N PRO A 79 3.25 -3.76 10.14
CA PRO A 79 2.54 -5.02 10.00
C PRO A 79 3.45 -6.24 10.22
N LEU A 80 4.71 -6.07 10.65
CA LEU A 80 5.64 -7.17 10.97
C LEU A 80 5.08 -8.22 11.95
N SER A 81 4.01 -7.92 12.72
CA SER A 81 3.30 -8.93 13.51
C SER A 81 2.53 -9.96 12.67
N LEU A 82 2.40 -9.76 11.36
CA LEU A 82 1.76 -10.68 10.40
C LEU A 82 2.74 -11.25 9.35
N VAL A 83 3.91 -10.63 9.17
CA VAL A 83 4.94 -11.09 8.21
C VAL A 83 5.58 -12.43 8.64
N GLN A 84 5.43 -12.83 9.91
CA GLN A 84 5.88 -14.14 10.41
C GLN A 84 4.82 -15.27 10.33
N LEU A 85 3.66 -15.03 9.72
CA LEU A 85 2.63 -16.04 9.47
C LEU A 85 2.48 -16.29 7.96
N TRP A 86 3.58 -16.69 7.34
CA TRP A 86 3.59 -17.44 6.09
C TRP A 86 4.12 -18.84 6.39
#